data_AF-A0A2D6MBR7-F1
#
_entry.id   AF-A0A2D6MBR7-F1
#
_cell.length_a   1.000
_cell.length_b   1.000
_cell.length_c   1.000
_cell.angle_alpha   90.00
_cell.angle_beta   90.00
_cell.angle_gamma   90.00
#
_symmetry.space_group_name_H-M   'P 1'
#
loop_
_entity.id
_entity.type
_entity.pdbx_description
1 polymer ?
#
loop_
_entity_poly.entity_id
_entity_poly.type
_entity_poly.pdbx_seq_one_letter_code
_entity_poly.pdbx_strand_id
1 'polypeptide(L)'
;MSGSRVYTYESGAYNPPGNDGYSKFGGARITGALGTAVKYLYPGEGFPLPQDPRQNDALRESFTMYSRPSAFGPNIGGRPGGGDQDDNNVINQVPIDCFNGFNWAYTPPYYHGESWVDFIFRPVDNREYTLDKILAEMDTVFWRVDPGARIRSSGGEPYNVLLPNWISADYKTGDVLLKTPYNSSVVNGNSMQLSASVNLFGVESVSLQEMDKFGNQNMSRNQTIGKRWVIQSKFETPMLNFNDTGFKPLVSGSGVTLPANYGSGSVPRGMWHQFGIIEPDPNKGIFLEIDDIPNDWLKNHYDVILSGSVYNDNSAFQGQRLYKKMKSLTDLFGFKENTDKVRLGELAESRTLKEAIVAVPYILEVGDMDSTERSRMSNTLAATKKKFIEISQERFSAARAATRGSLAGDSLDAAGESIRLLLQKMDRYVLPPQFDFLSNDSVDPIVMYMFEFEYKLDKDDLSYIWQNLAPRNYKKMEFQVQSTAHDLMNTELLYENNLMDNENLRWMVFKVHQKSQTDYFDQVVPQANTAGGNATFDLPGPLHNRISQNRADGNDDYNISFNWPYDYVSFVELVKFEAQVLYEKPEGSAVDAPQTTPVGDLSTTGARNRRLTEES
;
A
#
# COMPACT_ATOMS: atom_id res chain seq x y z
N MET A 1 13.07 4.66 18.57
CA MET A 1 14.15 5.56 19.02
C MET A 1 15.23 4.76 19.72
N SER A 2 16.48 5.23 19.70
CA SER A 2 17.57 4.78 20.57
C SER A 2 17.75 5.79 21.71
N GLY A 3 18.05 5.30 22.92
CA GLY A 3 18.09 6.13 24.14
C GLY A 3 16.73 6.22 24.85
N SER A 4 16.73 6.85 26.03
CA SER A 4 15.51 7.01 26.84
C SER A 4 14.79 8.31 26.49
N ARG A 5 13.47 8.22 26.21
CA ARG A 5 12.59 9.37 26.00
C ARG A 5 12.29 10.06 27.33
N VAL A 6 13.21 10.91 27.77
CA VAL A 6 13.11 11.69 29.02
C VAL A 6 13.20 13.18 28.74
N TYR A 7 12.46 13.97 29.53
CA TYR A 7 12.33 15.43 29.38
C TYR A 7 13.13 16.19 30.45
N THR A 8 14.09 15.54 31.11
CA THR A 8 14.87 16.12 32.22
C THR A 8 15.72 17.33 31.82
N TYR A 9 16.03 17.47 30.54
CA TYR A 9 16.83 18.55 29.97
C TYR A 9 15.97 19.64 29.32
N GLU A 10 14.63 19.50 29.30
CA GLU A 10 13.77 20.51 28.72
C GLU A 10 13.70 21.78 29.58
N SER A 11 13.23 22.84 28.94
CA SER A 11 12.93 24.11 29.57
C SER A 11 11.51 24.53 29.22
N GLY A 12 10.70 24.83 30.23
CA GLY A 12 9.33 25.33 30.03
C GLY A 12 9.31 26.75 29.45
N ALA A 13 8.11 27.23 29.15
CA ALA A 13 7.87 28.52 28.51
C ALA A 13 8.12 29.77 29.38
N TYR A 14 8.31 29.62 30.69
CA TYR A 14 8.42 30.75 31.62
C TYR A 14 9.42 30.45 32.75
N ASN A 15 10.26 31.45 33.07
CA ASN A 15 11.26 31.48 34.15
C ASN A 15 12.55 30.64 33.89
N PRO A 16 13.59 31.20 33.24
CA PRO A 16 14.87 30.49 33.03
C PRO A 16 15.57 30.19 34.36
N PRO A 17 16.17 29.00 34.61
CA PRO A 17 16.22 27.75 33.82
C PRO A 17 15.40 26.63 34.50
N GLY A 18 14.08 26.80 34.58
CA GLY A 18 13.20 25.80 35.23
C GLY A 18 12.72 24.71 34.26
N ASN A 19 12.83 23.45 34.69
CA ASN A 19 12.17 22.31 34.03
C ASN A 19 10.85 21.94 34.73
N ASP A 20 10.28 22.85 35.52
CA ASP A 20 9.11 22.58 36.38
C ASP A 20 7.84 22.25 35.58
N GLY A 21 7.80 22.65 34.31
CA GLY A 21 6.72 22.31 33.39
C GLY A 21 6.71 20.85 32.98
N TYR A 22 7.85 20.14 33.05
CA TYR A 22 7.97 18.76 32.65
C TYR A 22 8.12 17.83 33.86
N SER A 23 7.63 16.62 33.70
CA SER A 23 8.01 15.48 34.52
C SER A 23 9.15 14.73 33.81
N LYS A 24 9.73 13.71 34.46
CA LYS A 24 10.78 12.88 33.83
C LYS A 24 10.34 12.27 32.50
N PHE A 25 9.07 11.91 32.37
CA PHE A 25 8.53 11.14 31.24
C PHE A 25 7.46 11.90 30.42
N GLY A 26 7.32 13.21 30.60
CA GLY A 26 6.41 14.03 29.80
C GLY A 26 6.07 15.37 30.46
N GLY A 27 4.82 15.82 30.37
CA GLY A 27 4.36 17.06 31.01
C GLY A 27 4.15 16.88 32.51
N ALA A 28 4.30 17.95 33.30
CA ALA A 28 3.97 17.95 34.72
C ALA A 28 2.49 18.26 34.94
N ARG A 29 1.89 17.57 35.92
CA ARG A 29 0.53 17.88 36.37
C ARG A 29 0.47 19.31 36.90
N ILE A 30 -0.63 19.97 36.57
CA ILE A 30 -0.97 21.28 37.11
C ILE A 30 -2.24 21.21 37.97
N THR A 31 -2.28 22.02 39.02
CA THR A 31 -3.50 22.23 39.83
C THR A 31 -3.85 23.72 39.90
N GLY A 32 -5.14 24.00 40.13
CA GLY A 32 -5.73 25.34 40.10
C GLY A 32 -6.57 25.58 38.84
N ALA A 33 -7.33 26.67 38.81
CA ALA A 33 -8.17 26.99 37.65
C ALA A 33 -7.34 27.50 36.46
N LEU A 34 -7.75 27.19 35.22
CA LEU A 34 -7.14 27.79 34.03
C LEU A 34 -7.34 29.33 34.06
N GLY A 35 -6.33 30.09 33.63
CA GLY A 35 -6.38 31.56 33.67
C GLY A 35 -6.20 32.27 35.03
N THR A 36 -6.09 31.57 36.18
CA THR A 36 -5.81 32.22 37.49
C THR A 36 -4.32 32.34 37.81
N ALA A 37 -3.96 33.30 38.66
CA ALA A 37 -2.57 33.66 38.98
C ALA A 37 -1.86 32.69 39.96
N VAL A 38 -2.59 31.85 40.70
CA VAL A 38 -2.03 30.87 41.64
C VAL A 38 -2.17 29.47 41.04
N LYS A 39 -1.04 28.84 40.68
CA LYS A 39 -0.98 27.47 40.17
C LYS A 39 0.26 26.76 40.69
N TYR A 40 0.10 25.48 40.99
CA TYR A 40 1.19 24.61 41.44
C TYR A 40 1.45 23.55 40.38
N LEU A 41 2.71 23.47 39.96
CA LEU A 41 3.24 22.41 39.11
C LEU A 41 3.74 21.27 40.00
N TYR A 42 3.45 20.04 39.61
CA TYR A 42 3.88 18.84 40.33
C TYR A 42 4.72 17.95 39.42
N PRO A 43 6.04 18.19 39.29
CA PRO A 43 6.91 17.39 38.42
C PRO A 43 6.97 15.89 38.75
N GLY A 44 6.58 15.52 39.98
CA GLY A 44 6.46 14.12 40.42
C GLY A 44 5.21 13.38 39.93
N GLU A 45 4.20 14.11 39.42
CA GLU A 45 2.99 13.56 38.83
C GLU A 45 2.89 14.05 37.39
N GLY A 46 3.14 13.18 36.41
CA GLY A 46 3.24 13.58 35.00
C GLY A 46 2.21 12.92 34.11
N PHE A 47 2.17 13.35 32.85
CA PHE A 47 1.46 12.68 31.77
C PHE A 47 2.38 12.55 30.55
N PRO A 48 2.23 11.51 29.72
CA PRO A 48 3.08 11.32 28.54
C PRO A 48 2.81 12.39 27.49
N LEU A 49 3.78 12.67 26.61
CA LEU A 49 3.66 13.64 25.53
C LEU A 49 3.80 12.96 24.16
N PRO A 50 3.11 13.43 23.11
CA PRO A 50 3.25 12.89 21.76
C PRO A 50 4.57 13.32 21.09
N GLN A 51 5.05 14.54 21.33
CA GLN A 51 6.30 15.04 20.74
C GLN A 51 7.55 14.53 21.48
N ASP A 52 8.66 14.33 20.77
CA ASP A 52 9.95 13.98 21.39
C ASP A 52 10.58 15.16 22.16
N PRO A 53 11.40 14.88 23.21
CA PRO A 53 12.22 15.92 23.83
C PRO A 53 13.19 16.51 22.80
N ARG A 54 13.32 17.83 22.81
CA ARG A 54 14.14 18.61 21.87
C ARG A 54 15.57 18.81 22.35
N GLN A 55 15.81 18.79 23.66
CA GLN A 55 17.11 19.07 24.30
C GLN A 55 17.82 17.80 24.80
N ASN A 56 17.25 16.62 24.55
CA ASN A 56 17.84 15.36 24.98
C ASN A 56 18.72 14.74 23.87
N ASP A 57 20.01 15.08 23.88
CA ASP A 57 21.00 14.60 22.90
C ASP A 57 21.20 13.07 22.88
N ALA A 58 20.78 12.39 23.95
CA ALA A 58 20.86 10.93 24.06
C ALA A 58 19.70 10.22 23.34
N LEU A 59 18.60 10.93 23.04
CA LEU A 59 17.50 10.37 22.26
C LEU A 59 17.77 10.59 20.77
N ARG A 60 17.86 9.50 20.01
CA ARG A 60 18.09 9.56 18.56
C ARG A 60 17.12 8.64 17.82
N GLU A 61 16.88 8.97 16.56
CA GLU A 61 16.14 8.07 15.67
C GLU A 61 16.88 6.73 15.58
N SER A 62 16.14 5.63 15.71
CA SER A 62 16.66 4.28 15.44
C SER A 62 16.35 3.82 14.01
N PHE A 63 15.36 4.46 13.39
CA PHE A 63 14.89 4.21 12.04
C PHE A 63 14.60 5.56 11.38
N THR A 64 15.29 5.85 10.27
CA THR A 64 15.19 7.15 9.58
C THR A 64 14.80 6.88 8.13
N MET A 65 13.62 7.33 7.68
CA MET A 65 13.27 7.28 6.25
C MET A 65 13.90 8.46 5.49
N TYR A 66 13.88 9.64 6.11
CA TYR A 66 14.48 10.85 5.56
C TYR A 66 14.80 11.81 6.70
N SER A 67 16.02 12.34 6.80
CA SER A 67 16.44 13.09 8.00
C SER A 67 16.29 14.62 7.91
N ARG A 68 15.71 15.15 6.82
CA ARG A 68 15.59 16.59 6.57
C ARG A 68 14.12 17.04 6.49
N PRO A 69 13.57 17.65 7.55
CA PRO A 69 12.18 18.11 7.64
C PRO A 69 11.77 19.14 6.57
N SER A 70 12.72 19.99 6.15
CA SER A 70 12.46 21.04 5.15
C SER A 70 12.26 20.49 3.73
N ALA A 71 12.42 19.19 3.50
CA ALA A 71 12.19 18.57 2.19
C ALA A 71 10.72 18.18 1.96
N PHE A 72 9.92 18.11 3.02
CA PHE A 72 8.51 17.71 2.93
C PHE A 72 7.57 18.85 2.55
N GLY A 73 7.98 20.09 2.74
CA GLY A 73 7.16 21.25 2.38
C GLY A 73 7.80 22.58 2.79
N PRO A 74 7.10 23.69 2.55
CA PRO A 74 7.55 25.03 2.90
C PRO A 74 7.97 25.16 4.36
N ASN A 75 8.98 26.00 4.60
CA ASN A 75 9.39 26.35 5.95
C ASN A 75 8.33 27.26 6.60
N ILE A 76 7.80 26.83 7.74
CA ILE A 76 6.83 27.60 8.51
C ILE A 76 7.48 28.06 9.83
N GLY A 77 7.46 29.37 10.04
CA GLY A 77 7.96 30.00 11.25
C GLY A 77 6.89 30.14 12.34
N GLY A 78 7.29 29.96 13.60
CA GLY A 78 6.55 30.43 14.77
C GLY A 78 6.91 31.88 15.13
N ARG A 79 7.87 32.48 14.40
CA ARG A 79 8.51 33.77 14.68
C ARG A 79 8.49 34.70 13.43
N PRO A 80 8.40 36.02 13.60
CA PRO A 80 8.27 36.97 12.50
C PRO A 80 9.66 37.32 11.92
N GLY A 81 10.03 36.66 10.82
CA GLY A 81 11.29 36.91 10.11
C GLY A 81 12.50 36.34 10.85
N GLY A 82 13.29 35.52 10.17
CA GLY A 82 14.42 34.79 10.75
C GLY A 82 15.60 35.63 11.28
N GLY A 83 15.45 36.94 11.50
CA GLY A 83 16.50 37.83 12.01
C GLY A 83 16.84 37.62 13.49
N ASP A 84 15.90 37.07 14.28
CA ASP A 84 16.09 36.78 15.71
C ASP A 84 16.65 35.36 15.97
N GLN A 85 17.34 34.75 15.00
CA GLN A 85 17.83 33.36 15.07
C GLN A 85 19.21 33.19 15.76
N ASP A 86 20.01 34.25 15.88
CA ASP A 86 21.43 34.15 16.26
C ASP A 86 21.73 34.27 17.77
N ASP A 87 20.71 34.40 18.64
CA ASP A 87 20.92 34.63 20.08
C ASP A 87 20.94 33.31 20.90
N ASN A 88 21.81 33.14 21.90
CA ASN A 88 21.88 31.90 22.71
C ASN A 88 20.58 31.61 23.49
N ASN A 89 19.74 32.62 23.69
CA ASN A 89 18.39 32.49 24.25
C ASN A 89 17.43 31.75 23.30
N VAL A 90 17.78 31.64 22.02
CA VAL A 90 16.96 31.07 20.95
C VAL A 90 16.75 29.58 21.14
N ILE A 91 17.67 28.84 21.77
CA ILE A 91 17.51 27.38 21.83
C ILE A 91 16.46 26.97 22.87
N ASN A 92 16.29 27.69 23.98
CA ASN A 92 15.49 27.18 25.11
C ASN A 92 14.10 27.84 25.26
N GLN A 93 13.87 28.99 24.63
CA GLN A 93 12.67 29.82 24.89
C GLN A 93 11.90 30.23 23.64
N VAL A 94 12.04 29.47 22.55
CA VAL A 94 11.40 29.80 21.27
C VAL A 94 10.43 28.72 20.80
N PRO A 95 9.45 29.09 19.97
CA PRO A 95 8.55 28.13 19.36
C PRO A 95 9.29 27.00 18.63
N ILE A 96 8.71 25.81 18.64
CA ILE A 96 9.17 24.65 17.87
C ILE A 96 8.84 24.83 16.39
N ASP A 97 9.71 25.56 15.68
CA ASP A 97 9.50 25.94 14.29
C ASP A 97 10.67 25.59 13.35
N CYS A 98 10.56 25.99 12.08
CA CYS A 98 11.50 25.63 11.03
C CYS A 98 12.95 26.08 11.32
N PHE A 99 13.13 27.13 12.13
CA PHE A 99 14.46 27.65 12.48
C PHE A 99 15.21 26.70 13.43
N ASN A 100 14.49 25.88 14.20
CA ASN A 100 15.09 24.83 15.04
C ASN A 100 14.97 23.43 14.42
N GLY A 101 14.63 23.35 13.13
CA GLY A 101 14.50 22.08 12.42
C GLY A 101 13.15 21.38 12.58
N PHE A 102 12.09 22.05 13.05
CA PHE A 102 10.75 21.46 13.12
C PHE A 102 9.86 21.92 11.96
N ASN A 103 9.17 20.98 11.31
CA ASN A 103 8.25 21.31 10.22
C ASN A 103 6.92 20.53 10.29
N TRP A 104 6.23 20.68 11.42
CA TRP A 104 5.07 19.87 11.81
C TRP A 104 3.94 19.75 10.79
N ALA A 105 3.64 20.80 10.02
CA ALA A 105 2.55 20.82 9.05
C ALA A 105 2.77 19.89 7.84
N TYR A 106 4.04 19.61 7.52
CA TYR A 106 4.42 18.87 6.32
C TYR A 106 5.18 17.59 6.61
N THR A 107 5.79 17.45 7.78
CA THR A 107 6.44 16.19 8.17
C THR A 107 5.41 15.11 8.46
N PRO A 108 5.64 13.85 8.04
CA PRO A 108 4.75 12.74 8.34
C PRO A 108 4.46 12.57 9.84
N PRO A 109 3.35 11.91 10.23
CA PRO A 109 2.93 11.76 11.63
C PRO A 109 3.93 11.04 12.56
N TYR A 110 4.94 10.34 12.06
CA TYR A 110 5.97 9.68 12.89
C TYR A 110 7.19 10.55 13.22
N TYR A 111 7.32 11.72 12.57
CA TYR A 111 8.53 12.55 12.65
C TYR A 111 8.60 13.34 13.99
N HIS A 112 9.75 13.59 14.62
CA HIS A 112 9.80 14.38 15.88
C HIS A 112 8.91 13.85 17.03
N GLY A 113 8.59 12.55 17.04
CA GLY A 113 7.74 11.90 18.03
C GLY A 113 6.52 11.23 17.40
N GLU A 114 5.63 10.81 18.27
CA GLU A 114 4.40 10.10 17.93
C GLU A 114 3.29 11.05 17.46
N SER A 115 2.23 10.48 16.88
CA SER A 115 0.98 11.17 16.62
C SER A 115 -0.17 10.28 17.08
N TRP A 116 -0.98 10.79 18.00
CA TRP A 116 -2.04 10.05 18.64
C TRP A 116 -3.41 10.49 18.15
N VAL A 117 -4.35 9.55 18.21
CA VAL A 117 -5.78 9.78 18.06
C VAL A 117 -6.48 9.09 19.21
N ASP A 118 -7.06 9.88 20.09
CA ASP A 118 -7.84 9.35 21.19
C ASP A 118 -9.28 9.16 20.75
N PHE A 119 -9.77 7.93 20.84
CA PHE A 119 -11.14 7.55 20.53
C PHE A 119 -11.99 7.59 21.80
N ILE A 120 -13.05 8.39 21.79
CA ILE A 120 -13.91 8.57 22.96
C ILE A 120 -15.34 8.26 22.55
N PHE A 121 -15.90 7.20 23.12
CA PHE A 121 -17.29 6.82 22.91
C PHE A 121 -18.06 6.86 24.23
N ARG A 122 -19.24 7.50 24.19
CA ARG A 122 -20.14 7.65 25.35
C ARG A 122 -21.46 6.95 25.07
N PRO A 123 -21.66 5.72 25.56
CA PRO A 123 -22.94 5.04 25.39
C PRO A 123 -24.03 5.74 26.20
N VAL A 124 -25.24 5.79 25.64
CA VAL A 124 -26.45 6.26 26.32
C VAL A 124 -27.21 5.05 26.85
N ASP A 125 -27.74 5.17 28.07
CA ASP A 125 -28.54 4.12 28.70
C ASP A 125 -29.74 3.71 27.84
N ASN A 126 -30.10 2.42 27.88
CA ASN A 126 -31.22 1.82 27.14
C ASN A 126 -31.13 1.89 25.60
N ARG A 127 -29.92 2.00 25.05
CA ARG A 127 -29.71 1.97 23.60
C ARG A 127 -28.85 0.78 23.19
N GLU A 128 -29.29 0.06 22.15
CA GLU A 128 -28.48 -0.97 21.51
C GLU A 128 -27.55 -0.36 20.46
N TYR A 129 -26.28 -0.76 20.54
CA TYR A 129 -25.22 -0.27 19.71
C TYR A 129 -24.71 -1.36 18.76
N THR A 130 -24.61 -1.01 17.48
CA THR A 130 -23.89 -1.79 16.46
C THR A 130 -22.54 -1.14 16.20
N LEU A 131 -21.60 -1.87 15.59
CA LEU A 131 -20.28 -1.32 15.23
C LEU A 131 -20.41 0.01 14.47
N ASP A 132 -21.26 0.07 13.43
CA ASP A 132 -21.44 1.28 12.62
C ASP A 132 -21.93 2.46 13.47
N LYS A 133 -22.85 2.23 14.42
CA LYS A 133 -23.35 3.28 15.31
C LYS A 133 -22.28 3.77 16.28
N ILE A 134 -21.47 2.85 16.83
CA ILE A 134 -20.37 3.22 17.73
C ILE A 134 -19.38 4.10 16.99
N LEU A 135 -18.88 3.65 15.82
CA LEU A 135 -17.93 4.42 15.01
C LEU A 135 -18.52 5.76 14.53
N ALA A 136 -19.82 5.81 14.26
CA ALA A 136 -20.49 7.03 13.83
C ALA A 136 -20.68 8.08 14.94
N GLU A 137 -20.75 7.65 16.20
CA GLU A 137 -20.97 8.49 17.38
C GLU A 137 -19.70 8.70 18.21
N MET A 138 -18.57 8.18 17.74
CA MET A 138 -17.28 8.28 18.42
C MET A 138 -16.65 9.64 18.19
N ASP A 139 -16.26 10.32 19.27
CA ASP A 139 -15.46 11.51 19.21
C ASP A 139 -13.97 11.15 19.03
N THR A 140 -13.23 12.02 18.33
CA THR A 140 -11.77 11.87 18.17
C THR A 140 -11.04 13.13 18.64
N VAL A 141 -9.93 12.93 19.35
CA VAL A 141 -9.01 14.00 19.74
C VAL A 141 -7.63 13.71 19.17
N PHE A 142 -7.06 14.68 18.46
CA PHE A 142 -5.80 14.53 17.74
C PHE A 142 -4.66 15.20 18.50
N TRP A 143 -3.57 14.46 18.70
CA TRP A 143 -2.37 14.97 19.36
C TRP A 143 -1.14 14.68 18.53
N ARG A 144 -0.55 15.76 18.04
CA ARG A 144 0.78 15.75 17.42
C ARG A 144 1.80 16.45 18.27
N VAL A 145 1.36 17.53 18.91
CA VAL A 145 2.17 18.38 19.78
C VAL A 145 1.28 18.83 20.93
N ASP A 146 1.71 18.60 22.16
CA ASP A 146 1.07 19.18 23.34
C ASP A 146 1.90 20.36 23.88
N PRO A 147 1.39 21.61 23.80
CA PRO A 147 2.07 22.79 24.32
C PRO A 147 1.98 22.94 25.84
N GLY A 148 1.16 22.14 26.51
CA GLY A 148 0.87 22.22 27.94
C GLY A 148 -0.25 23.18 28.26
N ALA A 149 -0.68 23.13 29.53
CA ALA A 149 -1.78 23.94 30.04
C ALA A 149 -1.57 25.45 29.82
N ARG A 150 -2.64 26.18 29.50
CA ARG A 150 -2.57 27.64 29.41
C ARG A 150 -2.69 28.31 30.78
N ILE A 151 -1.64 29.01 31.20
CA ILE A 151 -1.53 29.63 32.52
C ILE A 151 -1.22 31.11 32.44
N ARG A 152 -1.50 31.84 33.52
CA ARG A 152 -1.26 33.28 33.62
C ARG A 152 -0.35 33.55 34.81
N SER A 153 0.78 34.21 34.59
CA SER A 153 1.60 34.75 35.68
C SER A 153 0.99 36.05 36.21
N SER A 154 1.28 36.40 37.47
CA SER A 154 0.78 37.65 38.08
C SER A 154 1.23 38.86 37.24
N GLY A 155 0.27 39.54 36.60
CA GLY A 155 0.53 40.72 35.74
C GLY A 155 0.97 40.40 34.30
N GLY A 156 1.05 39.13 33.90
CA GLY A 156 1.47 38.72 32.55
C GLY A 156 0.35 38.27 31.63
N GLU A 157 0.67 38.13 30.34
CA GLU A 157 -0.19 37.49 29.34
C GLU A 157 -0.23 35.95 29.53
N PRO A 158 -1.34 35.28 29.20
CA PRO A 158 -1.43 33.84 29.34
C PRO A 158 -0.54 33.10 28.32
N TYR A 159 0.24 32.12 28.80
CA TYR A 159 1.15 31.29 27.99
C TYR A 159 0.92 29.79 28.26
N ASN A 160 1.44 28.91 27.40
CA ASN A 160 1.39 27.46 27.60
C ASN A 160 2.64 26.98 28.36
N VAL A 161 2.52 26.08 29.33
CA VAL A 161 3.63 25.77 30.26
C VAL A 161 4.83 25.09 29.58
N LEU A 162 4.60 24.17 28.62
CA LEU A 162 5.67 23.34 28.05
C LEU A 162 6.38 24.07 26.92
N LEU A 163 5.61 24.71 26.03
CA LEU A 163 6.14 25.30 24.80
C LEU A 163 5.95 26.83 24.77
N PRO A 164 7.04 27.59 24.56
CA PRO A 164 7.01 29.04 24.56
C PRO A 164 6.29 29.61 23.33
N ASN A 165 5.79 30.83 23.50
CA ASN A 165 5.22 31.65 22.43
C ASN A 165 6.13 32.83 22.11
N TRP A 166 6.22 33.18 20.83
CA TRP A 166 6.88 34.42 20.42
C TRP A 166 5.85 35.55 20.36
N ILE A 167 5.62 36.20 21.51
CA ILE A 167 4.51 37.14 21.71
C ILE A 167 4.57 38.34 20.74
N SER A 168 5.76 38.76 20.30
CA SER A 168 5.92 39.85 19.31
C SER A 168 5.54 39.45 17.87
N ALA A 169 5.25 38.16 17.62
CA ALA A 169 4.75 37.67 16.33
C ALA A 169 3.23 37.74 16.19
N ASP A 170 2.50 37.84 17.31
CA ASP A 170 1.05 37.86 17.28
C ASP A 170 0.58 39.26 16.84
N TYR A 171 -0.11 39.32 15.72
CA TYR A 171 -0.57 40.58 15.12
C TYR A 171 -2.07 40.76 15.36
N LYS A 172 -2.46 41.92 15.92
CA LYS A 172 -3.87 42.28 16.06
C LYS A 172 -4.34 43.02 14.81
N THR A 173 -5.37 42.50 14.15
CA THR A 173 -6.11 43.23 13.11
C THR A 173 -7.55 43.42 13.60
N GLY A 174 -7.88 44.62 14.08
CA GLY A 174 -9.12 44.86 14.80
C GLY A 174 -9.19 44.02 16.08
N ASP A 175 -10.32 43.33 16.30
CA ASP A 175 -10.52 42.44 17.46
C ASP A 175 -9.92 41.03 17.26
N VAL A 176 -9.36 40.74 16.08
CA VAL A 176 -8.79 39.42 15.75
C VAL A 176 -7.30 39.39 16.10
N LEU A 177 -6.92 38.49 17.00
CA LEU A 177 -5.53 38.14 17.28
C LEU A 177 -5.07 37.04 16.33
N LEU A 178 -4.27 37.41 15.32
CA LEU A 178 -3.64 36.46 14.41
C LEU A 178 -2.36 35.93 15.05
N LYS A 179 -2.27 34.59 15.14
CA LYS A 179 -1.11 33.89 15.68
C LYS A 179 -0.30 33.28 14.56
N THR A 180 1.01 33.18 14.73
CA THR A 180 1.85 32.42 13.81
C THR A 180 1.44 30.94 13.81
N PRO A 181 1.57 30.21 12.69
CA PRO A 181 1.06 28.83 12.60
C PRO A 181 1.69 27.87 13.61
N TYR A 182 2.96 28.07 13.98
CA TYR A 182 3.65 27.28 15.01
C TYR A 182 3.73 27.98 16.37
N ASN A 183 2.87 28.96 16.64
CA ASN A 183 2.62 29.44 17.99
C ASN A 183 2.09 28.28 18.86
N SER A 184 2.59 28.14 20.09
CA SER A 184 2.32 26.98 20.93
C SER A 184 0.84 26.74 21.19
N SER A 185 0.02 27.80 21.23
CA SER A 185 -1.42 27.65 21.45
C SER A 185 -2.22 27.10 20.26
N VAL A 186 -1.61 27.01 19.07
CA VAL A 186 -2.27 26.54 17.82
C VAL A 186 -1.43 25.51 17.05
N VAL A 187 -0.18 25.25 17.45
CA VAL A 187 0.74 24.36 16.75
C VAL A 187 0.19 22.95 16.55
N ASN A 188 -0.53 22.40 17.54
CA ASN A 188 -1.13 21.07 17.39
C ASN A 188 -2.11 21.04 16.20
N GLY A 189 -3.04 21.99 16.13
CA GLY A 189 -4.04 22.06 15.06
C GLY A 189 -3.44 22.36 13.67
N ASN A 190 -2.26 22.97 13.63
CA ASN A 190 -1.53 23.26 12.39
C ASN A 190 -0.50 22.16 12.03
N SER A 191 -0.37 21.11 12.83
CA SER A 191 0.50 19.98 12.55
C SER A 191 -0.21 18.92 11.70
N MET A 192 0.54 18.15 10.92
CA MET A 192 0.04 16.98 10.21
C MET A 192 -0.36 15.89 11.23
N GLN A 193 -1.67 15.62 11.31
CA GLN A 193 -2.25 14.64 12.20
C GLN A 193 -2.22 13.23 11.60
N LEU A 194 -2.34 12.19 12.43
CA LEU A 194 -2.36 10.79 11.99
C LEU A 194 -3.42 10.49 10.92
N SER A 195 -4.59 11.15 11.00
CA SER A 195 -5.67 11.05 10.01
C SER A 195 -5.29 11.52 8.60
N ALA A 196 -4.17 12.24 8.44
CA ALA A 196 -3.63 12.56 7.13
C ALA A 196 -3.16 11.30 6.39
N SER A 197 -2.58 10.33 7.10
CA SER A 197 -1.97 9.11 6.54
C SER A 197 -2.78 7.84 6.79
N VAL A 198 -3.69 7.84 7.75
CA VAL A 198 -4.44 6.64 8.19
C VAL A 198 -5.95 6.88 8.07
N ASN A 199 -6.64 5.87 7.57
CA ASN A 199 -8.10 5.75 7.60
C ASN A 199 -8.52 5.11 8.93
N LEU A 200 -9.29 5.83 9.73
CA LEU A 200 -9.55 5.49 11.14
C LEU A 200 -10.85 4.72 11.37
N PHE A 201 -11.79 4.73 10.43
CA PHE A 201 -13.17 4.24 10.65
C PHE A 201 -13.59 3.21 9.59
N GLY A 202 -12.67 2.37 9.12
CA GLY A 202 -12.98 1.34 8.14
C GLY A 202 -13.95 0.29 8.69
N VAL A 203 -14.92 -0.12 7.88
CA VAL A 203 -15.87 -1.19 8.22
C VAL A 203 -15.85 -2.26 7.14
N GLU A 204 -15.55 -3.49 7.54
CA GLU A 204 -15.54 -4.63 6.64
C GLU A 204 -16.52 -5.71 7.10
N SER A 205 -17.29 -6.24 6.15
CA SER A 205 -18.26 -7.32 6.39
C SER A 205 -17.60 -8.67 6.15
N VAL A 206 -17.63 -9.55 7.15
CA VAL A 206 -17.05 -10.89 7.06
C VAL A 206 -18.14 -11.87 6.57
N SER A 207 -17.92 -12.47 5.40
CA SER A 207 -18.81 -13.47 4.81
C SER A 207 -18.45 -14.90 5.25
N LEU A 208 -19.45 -15.78 5.32
CA LEU A 208 -19.25 -17.22 5.53
C LEU A 208 -18.71 -17.86 4.27
N GLN A 209 -17.50 -18.42 4.34
CA GLN A 209 -16.94 -19.27 3.29
C GLN A 209 -17.02 -20.73 3.73
N GLU A 210 -17.83 -21.54 3.03
CA GLU A 210 -17.82 -22.99 3.17
C GLU A 210 -16.80 -23.57 2.16
N MET A 211 -15.77 -24.25 2.67
CA MET A 211 -14.80 -24.96 1.82
C MET A 211 -15.34 -26.34 1.47
N ASP A 212 -15.16 -26.78 0.22
CA ASP A 212 -15.44 -28.16 -0.16
C ASP A 212 -14.37 -29.14 0.35
N LYS A 213 -14.60 -30.44 0.19
CA LYS A 213 -13.68 -31.51 0.63
C LYS A 213 -12.37 -31.59 -0.18
N PHE A 214 -12.22 -30.77 -1.22
CA PHE A 214 -11.05 -30.69 -2.11
C PHE A 214 -10.30 -29.35 -1.99
N GLY A 215 -10.68 -28.49 -1.03
CA GLY A 215 -10.03 -27.20 -0.78
C GLY A 215 -10.42 -26.10 -1.77
N ASN A 216 -11.45 -26.31 -2.59
CA ASN A 216 -11.99 -25.29 -3.48
C ASN A 216 -13.09 -24.50 -2.76
N GLN A 217 -13.10 -23.18 -2.96
CA GLN A 217 -14.15 -22.30 -2.43
C GLN A 217 -15.47 -22.61 -3.13
N ASN A 218 -16.36 -23.38 -2.48
CA ASN A 218 -17.71 -23.58 -2.95
C ASN A 218 -18.59 -22.45 -2.41
N MET A 219 -19.22 -21.71 -3.32
CA MET A 219 -20.28 -20.72 -3.07
C MET A 219 -20.17 -19.92 -1.76
N SER A 220 -19.74 -18.66 -1.87
CA SER A 220 -20.05 -17.63 -0.86
C SER A 220 -21.56 -17.60 -0.64
N ARG A 221 -22.05 -18.14 0.48
CA ARG A 221 -23.40 -17.85 0.91
C ARG A 221 -23.36 -16.40 1.38
N ASN A 222 -24.09 -15.50 0.72
CA ASN A 222 -24.21 -14.08 1.04
C ASN A 222 -24.89 -13.86 2.40
N GLN A 223 -24.29 -14.37 3.47
CA GLN A 223 -24.70 -14.14 4.83
C GLN A 223 -23.50 -13.56 5.56
N THR A 224 -23.54 -12.25 5.76
CA THR A 224 -22.59 -11.54 6.62
C THR A 224 -22.72 -12.11 8.03
N ILE A 225 -21.67 -12.72 8.55
CA ILE A 225 -21.64 -13.28 9.90
C ILE A 225 -21.38 -12.17 10.93
N GLY A 226 -20.67 -11.12 10.52
CA GLY A 226 -20.35 -9.99 11.39
C GLY A 226 -19.59 -8.90 10.64
N LYS A 227 -19.32 -7.79 11.34
CA LYS A 227 -18.51 -6.68 10.84
C LYS A 227 -17.28 -6.51 11.72
N ARG A 228 -16.16 -6.08 11.12
CA ARG A 228 -14.92 -5.73 11.83
C ARG A 228 -14.55 -4.27 11.60
N TRP A 229 -13.99 -3.65 12.62
CA TRP A 229 -13.36 -2.33 12.52
C TRP A 229 -11.97 -2.49 11.91
N VAL A 230 -11.68 -1.71 10.87
CA VAL A 230 -10.38 -1.71 10.19
C VAL A 230 -9.78 -0.30 10.27
N ILE A 231 -8.60 -0.23 10.87
CA ILE A 231 -7.73 0.95 10.82
C ILE A 231 -6.59 0.59 9.85
N GLN A 232 -6.41 1.40 8.81
CA GLN A 232 -5.41 1.10 7.79
C GLN A 232 -4.76 2.37 7.23
N SER A 233 -3.54 2.25 6.74
CA SER A 233 -2.90 3.31 5.96
C SER A 233 -3.76 3.66 4.74
N LYS A 234 -3.77 4.95 4.36
CA LYS A 234 -4.39 5.38 3.10
C LYS A 234 -3.61 4.82 1.92
N PHE A 235 -2.28 4.88 2.00
CA PHE A 235 -1.39 4.33 1.01
C PHE A 235 -0.07 4.00 1.72
N GLU A 236 0.51 2.85 1.38
CA GLU A 236 1.72 2.35 2.04
C GLU A 236 2.78 1.98 1.02
N THR A 237 3.99 2.44 1.28
CA THR A 237 5.19 2.09 0.52
C THR A 237 6.20 1.44 1.44
N PRO A 238 7.09 0.60 0.92
CA PRO A 238 8.21 0.09 1.69
C PRO A 238 8.98 1.17 2.43
N MET A 239 9.30 0.91 3.69
CA MET A 239 10.09 1.80 4.54
C MET A 239 11.45 1.16 4.74
N LEU A 240 12.50 1.84 4.26
CA LEU A 240 13.89 1.42 4.42
C LEU A 240 14.61 2.31 5.43
N ASN A 241 15.62 1.75 6.09
CA ASN A 241 16.36 2.46 7.12
C ASN A 241 17.61 3.15 6.54
N PHE A 242 17.69 4.47 6.75
CA PHE A 242 18.74 5.37 6.30
C PHE A 242 19.48 6.04 7.47
N ASN A 243 19.52 5.39 8.63
CA ASN A 243 20.06 5.99 9.85
C ASN A 243 21.58 6.30 9.77
N ASP A 244 22.08 7.13 10.70
CA ASP A 244 23.51 7.51 10.84
C ASP A 244 24.35 6.44 11.54
N THR A 245 23.70 5.37 11.99
CA THR A 245 24.31 4.21 12.62
C THR A 245 23.82 2.95 11.92
N GLY A 246 24.68 1.93 11.82
CA GLY A 246 24.34 0.65 11.20
C GLY A 246 25.27 0.27 10.05
N PHE A 247 24.72 -0.45 9.06
CA PHE A 247 25.51 -1.17 8.05
C PHE A 247 26.09 -0.26 6.95
N LYS A 248 25.41 0.83 6.58
CA LYS A 248 25.86 1.78 5.55
C LYS A 248 25.50 3.24 5.92
N PRO A 249 26.01 3.77 7.04
CA PRO A 249 25.64 5.12 7.44
C PRO A 249 26.39 6.17 6.60
N LEU A 250 25.72 7.27 6.26
CA LEU A 250 26.39 8.50 5.82
C LEU A 250 26.96 9.23 7.04
N VAL A 251 28.28 9.10 7.24
CA VAL A 251 29.02 9.77 8.32
C VAL A 251 30.11 10.66 7.75
N SER A 252 30.63 11.59 8.56
CA SER A 252 31.75 12.44 8.15
C SER A 252 32.95 11.57 7.75
N GLY A 253 33.49 11.79 6.55
CA GLY A 253 34.66 11.04 6.07
C GLY A 253 34.34 9.76 5.27
N SER A 254 33.08 9.35 5.13
CA SER A 254 32.67 8.21 4.29
C SER A 254 32.38 8.61 2.82
N GLY A 255 33.02 9.67 2.33
CA GLY A 255 32.76 10.25 1.00
C GLY A 255 31.75 11.41 0.96
N VAL A 256 31.27 11.86 2.13
CA VAL A 256 30.40 13.03 2.27
C VAL A 256 31.04 14.08 3.17
N THR A 257 31.03 15.33 2.72
CA THR A 257 31.53 16.49 3.46
C THR A 257 30.42 17.03 4.36
N LEU A 258 30.53 16.81 5.67
CA LEU A 258 29.66 17.43 6.66
C LEU A 258 30.27 18.77 7.14
N PRO A 259 29.47 19.84 7.27
CA PRO A 259 29.91 21.05 7.97
C PRO A 259 30.41 20.73 9.38
N ALA A 260 31.66 21.10 9.69
CA ALA A 260 32.34 20.70 10.92
C ALA A 260 31.87 21.44 12.18
N ASN A 261 31.37 22.68 12.03
CA ASN A 261 31.05 23.56 13.17
C ASN A 261 29.55 23.75 13.39
N TYR A 262 28.79 24.05 12.32
CA TYR A 262 27.35 24.31 12.39
C TYR A 262 26.66 23.75 11.14
N GLY A 263 25.41 23.32 11.28
CA GLY A 263 24.59 22.89 10.14
C GLY A 263 24.96 21.52 9.57
N SER A 264 25.56 20.61 10.35
CA SER A 264 25.77 19.22 9.94
C SER A 264 24.45 18.53 9.52
N GLY A 265 23.32 18.90 10.14
CA GLY A 265 21.97 18.46 9.76
C GLY A 265 21.47 18.97 8.40
N SER A 266 22.22 19.84 7.72
CA SER A 266 21.90 20.27 6.35
C SER A 266 22.14 19.19 5.31
N VAL A 267 22.95 18.17 5.62
CA VAL A 267 23.21 17.03 4.76
C VAL A 267 22.15 15.95 5.05
N PRO A 268 21.19 15.74 4.13
CA PRO A 268 20.09 14.81 4.34
C PRO A 268 20.56 13.35 4.25
N ARG A 269 19.96 12.50 5.06
CA ARG A 269 19.96 11.04 4.91
C ARG A 269 18.62 10.61 4.35
N GLY A 270 18.61 9.68 3.39
CA GLY A 270 17.38 9.14 2.80
C GLY A 270 17.60 8.50 1.44
N MET A 271 16.53 7.98 0.83
CA MET A 271 16.54 7.15 -0.39
C MET A 271 17.26 7.75 -1.60
N TRP A 272 17.32 9.08 -1.70
CA TRP A 272 17.99 9.78 -2.80
C TRP A 272 19.48 10.06 -2.55
N HIS A 273 19.97 9.84 -1.34
CA HIS A 273 21.32 10.23 -0.90
C HIS A 273 22.21 9.03 -0.61
N GLN A 274 21.61 7.88 -0.28
CA GLN A 274 22.31 6.64 0.05
C GLN A 274 21.40 5.43 -0.16
N PHE A 275 22.01 4.25 -0.19
CA PHE A 275 21.30 2.99 -0.21
C PHE A 275 20.77 2.65 1.19
N GLY A 276 19.46 2.46 1.29
CA GLY A 276 18.74 2.06 2.49
C GLY A 276 18.73 0.57 2.68
N ILE A 277 18.72 0.14 3.94
CA ILE A 277 18.68 -1.27 4.31
C ILE A 277 17.29 -1.67 4.78
N ILE A 278 16.93 -2.92 4.52
CA ILE A 278 15.82 -3.58 5.20
C ILE A 278 16.26 -3.73 6.65
N GLU A 279 15.55 -3.11 7.59
CA GLU A 279 15.94 -3.14 9.00
C GLU A 279 15.66 -4.53 9.60
N PRO A 280 16.72 -5.28 10.00
CA PRO A 280 16.60 -6.66 10.44
C PRO A 280 15.99 -6.81 11.83
N ASP A 281 16.03 -5.79 12.67
CA ASP A 281 15.42 -5.83 14.00
C ASP A 281 13.91 -5.54 13.91
N PRO A 282 13.04 -6.52 14.23
CA PRO A 282 11.59 -6.32 14.16
C PRO A 282 11.08 -5.26 15.15
N ASN A 283 11.87 -4.88 16.15
CA ASN A 283 11.51 -3.84 17.13
C ASN A 283 11.90 -2.42 16.67
N LYS A 284 12.57 -2.28 15.52
CA LYS A 284 12.96 -0.98 14.97
C LYS A 284 12.17 -0.67 13.71
N GLY A 285 11.44 0.42 13.69
CA GLY A 285 10.64 0.80 12.54
C GLY A 285 9.67 1.90 12.92
N ILE A 286 8.73 2.14 12.02
CA ILE A 286 7.56 2.96 12.29
C ILE A 286 6.42 1.99 12.56
N PHE A 287 5.70 2.21 13.65
CA PHE A 287 4.63 1.34 14.11
C PHE A 287 3.31 2.11 14.13
N LEU A 288 2.24 1.42 13.77
CA LEU A 288 0.88 1.83 14.07
C LEU A 288 0.42 1.01 15.27
N GLU A 289 -0.04 1.70 16.31
CA GLU A 289 -0.42 1.09 17.58
C GLU A 289 -1.80 1.57 18.02
N ILE A 290 -2.57 0.69 18.66
CA ILE A 290 -3.84 1.00 19.31
C ILE A 290 -3.84 0.41 20.72
N ASP A 291 -4.03 1.28 21.71
CA ASP A 291 -4.08 0.92 23.12
C ASP A 291 -5.05 1.86 23.87
N ASP A 292 -5.32 1.57 25.13
CA ASP A 292 -6.10 2.42 26.02
C ASP A 292 -5.39 3.77 26.26
N ILE A 293 -6.18 4.83 26.40
CA ILE A 293 -5.65 6.16 26.78
C ILE A 293 -4.92 6.02 28.13
N PRO A 294 -3.63 6.43 28.22
CA PRO A 294 -2.82 6.20 29.40
C PRO A 294 -3.47 6.70 30.70
N ASN A 295 -3.41 5.90 31.76
CA ASN A 295 -4.02 6.28 33.04
C ASN A 295 -3.45 7.59 33.61
N ASP A 296 -2.15 7.82 33.43
CA ASP A 296 -1.50 9.05 33.85
C ASP A 296 -1.96 10.26 33.04
N TRP A 297 -2.31 10.08 31.75
CA TRP A 297 -2.99 11.11 30.96
C TRP A 297 -4.36 11.45 31.57
N LEU A 298 -5.19 10.43 31.83
CA LEU A 298 -6.53 10.63 32.41
C LEU A 298 -6.51 11.24 33.83
N LYS A 299 -5.45 11.03 34.61
CA LYS A 299 -5.31 11.59 35.97
C LYS A 299 -4.76 13.01 35.97
N ASN A 300 -3.84 13.32 35.06
CA ASN A 300 -2.95 14.47 35.20
C ASN A 300 -3.05 15.49 34.06
N HIS A 301 -3.55 15.11 32.88
CA HIS A 301 -3.62 15.98 31.73
C HIS A 301 -4.67 17.10 31.94
N TYR A 302 -4.29 18.34 31.64
CA TYR A 302 -5.09 19.52 31.96
C TYR A 302 -6.43 19.58 31.21
N ASP A 303 -6.50 19.06 29.98
CA ASP A 303 -7.78 18.96 29.26
C ASP A 303 -8.71 17.90 29.85
N VAL A 304 -8.19 16.96 30.64
CA VAL A 304 -9.04 16.02 31.36
C VAL A 304 -9.53 16.64 32.66
N ILE A 305 -8.67 17.28 33.45
CA ILE A 305 -9.00 17.64 34.84
C ILE A 305 -9.28 19.14 35.11
N LEU A 306 -8.89 20.07 34.21
CA LEU A 306 -8.98 21.52 34.46
C LEU A 306 -9.89 22.28 33.48
N SER A 307 -9.94 21.89 32.20
CA SER A 307 -10.81 22.49 31.16
C SER A 307 -11.99 21.57 30.85
N GLY A 308 -13.12 22.13 30.42
CA GLY A 308 -14.15 21.34 29.72
C GLY A 308 -13.61 20.94 28.34
N SER A 309 -13.63 19.65 28.03
CA SER A 309 -13.12 19.08 26.78
C SER A 309 -13.91 17.86 26.34
N VAL A 310 -13.56 17.34 25.16
CA VAL A 310 -14.08 16.07 24.63
C VAL A 310 -13.78 14.89 25.56
N TYR A 311 -12.79 14.94 26.46
CA TYR A 311 -12.53 13.86 27.42
C TYR A 311 -13.57 13.80 28.54
N ASN A 312 -14.03 14.95 29.03
CA ASN A 312 -14.82 15.06 30.25
C ASN A 312 -16.23 15.62 29.99
N ASP A 313 -16.75 15.40 28.78
CA ASP A 313 -18.09 15.84 28.40
C ASP A 313 -18.28 17.36 28.61
N ASN A 314 -17.27 18.13 28.20
CA ASN A 314 -17.20 19.58 28.34
C ASN A 314 -17.35 20.07 29.79
N SER A 315 -16.99 19.24 30.78
CA SER A 315 -17.10 19.54 32.20
C SER A 315 -15.89 19.05 33.00
N ALA A 316 -15.05 20.00 33.43
CA ALA A 316 -13.87 19.73 34.27
C ALA A 316 -14.20 18.96 35.57
N PHE A 317 -15.41 19.11 36.09
CA PHE A 317 -15.86 18.37 37.28
C PHE A 317 -15.94 16.85 37.03
N GLN A 318 -16.38 16.43 35.84
CA GLN A 318 -16.45 15.02 35.48
C GLN A 318 -15.06 14.39 35.29
N GLY A 319 -14.09 15.22 34.89
CA GLY A 319 -12.71 14.84 34.61
C GLY A 319 -11.92 14.28 35.79
N GLN A 320 -12.08 14.86 36.98
CA GLN A 320 -11.25 14.53 38.16
C GLN A 320 -11.28 13.05 38.58
N ARG A 321 -12.33 12.32 38.20
CA ARG A 321 -12.49 10.88 38.49
C ARG A 321 -12.67 10.04 37.23
N LEU A 322 -12.44 10.61 36.04
CA LEU A 322 -12.65 9.93 34.77
C LEU A 322 -11.80 8.66 34.64
N TYR A 323 -10.55 8.70 35.10
CA TYR A 323 -9.63 7.54 35.10
C TYR A 323 -10.17 6.30 35.83
N LYS A 324 -11.16 6.46 36.73
CA LYS A 324 -11.83 5.33 37.42
C LYS A 324 -13.00 4.75 36.65
N LYS A 325 -13.54 5.51 35.69
CA LYS A 325 -14.76 5.20 34.95
C LYS A 325 -14.48 4.82 33.49
N MET A 326 -13.39 5.30 32.90
CA MET A 326 -13.00 4.99 31.53
C MET A 326 -12.88 3.48 31.34
N LYS A 327 -13.38 2.98 30.21
CA LYS A 327 -13.36 1.58 29.82
C LYS A 327 -12.61 1.44 28.50
N SER A 328 -12.07 0.25 28.28
CA SER A 328 -11.27 -0.07 27.11
C SER A 328 -12.15 -0.28 25.88
N LEU A 329 -11.84 0.44 24.80
CA LEU A 329 -12.40 0.16 23.47
C LEU A 329 -11.64 -0.97 22.77
N THR A 330 -10.34 -1.12 23.06
CA THR A 330 -9.52 -2.20 22.51
C THR A 330 -10.04 -3.56 22.97
N ASP A 331 -10.35 -3.71 24.25
CA ASP A 331 -11.01 -4.90 24.80
C ASP A 331 -12.40 -5.13 24.19
N LEU A 332 -13.20 -4.05 24.04
CA LEU A 332 -14.56 -4.14 23.49
C LEU A 332 -14.58 -4.66 22.05
N PHE A 333 -13.67 -4.17 21.22
CA PHE A 333 -13.55 -4.58 19.82
C PHE A 333 -12.64 -5.80 19.61
N GLY A 334 -12.02 -6.30 20.67
CA GLY A 334 -11.22 -7.52 20.65
C GLY A 334 -9.88 -7.38 19.94
N PHE A 335 -9.25 -6.20 20.01
CA PHE A 335 -7.83 -6.06 19.64
C PHE A 335 -7.00 -6.89 20.64
N LYS A 336 -6.30 -7.91 20.13
CA LYS A 336 -5.45 -8.83 20.91
C LYS A 336 -3.97 -8.47 20.74
N GLU A 337 -3.09 -9.06 21.56
CA GLU A 337 -1.61 -8.88 21.61
C GLU A 337 -0.83 -9.08 20.28
N ASN A 338 -1.49 -9.30 19.14
CA ASN A 338 -0.87 -9.37 17.81
C ASN A 338 -1.54 -8.45 16.76
N THR A 339 -2.50 -7.63 17.18
CA THR A 339 -3.29 -6.72 16.31
C THR A 339 -3.29 -5.28 16.83
N ASP A 340 -2.80 -5.09 18.04
CA ASP A 340 -2.63 -3.81 18.72
C ASP A 340 -1.39 -3.05 18.23
N LYS A 341 -0.41 -3.73 17.62
CA LYS A 341 0.82 -3.14 17.09
C LYS A 341 1.26 -3.77 15.77
N VAL A 342 1.47 -2.93 14.75
CA VAL A 342 1.93 -3.37 13.42
C VAL A 342 3.07 -2.49 12.94
N ARG A 343 4.16 -3.11 12.47
CA ARG A 343 5.27 -2.41 11.80
C ARG A 343 4.86 -2.09 10.36
N LEU A 344 4.99 -0.82 9.98
CA LEU A 344 4.60 -0.33 8.67
C LEU A 344 5.76 -0.44 7.66
N GLY A 345 5.41 -0.52 6.38
CA GLY A 345 6.34 -0.46 5.26
C GLY A 345 7.13 -1.74 5.02
N GLU A 346 6.60 -2.89 5.43
CA GLU A 346 7.27 -4.18 5.23
C GLU A 346 7.27 -4.57 3.74
N LEU A 347 8.43 -4.97 3.24
CA LEU A 347 8.56 -5.52 1.89
C LEU A 347 7.97 -6.93 1.84
N ALA A 348 7.27 -7.24 0.76
CA ALA A 348 6.86 -8.61 0.45
C ALA A 348 8.09 -9.53 0.33
N GLU A 349 7.95 -10.77 0.81
CA GLU A 349 9.04 -11.76 0.75
C GLU A 349 9.42 -12.14 -0.69
N SER A 350 8.45 -12.14 -1.60
CA SER A 350 8.69 -12.29 -3.04
C SER A 350 7.51 -11.78 -3.86
N ARG A 351 7.77 -11.46 -5.13
CA ARG A 351 6.74 -11.15 -6.13
C ARG A 351 7.04 -11.91 -7.41
N THR A 352 6.05 -12.64 -7.90
CA THR A 352 6.14 -13.30 -9.21
C THR A 352 5.60 -12.38 -10.29
N LEU A 353 6.42 -12.11 -11.30
CA LEU A 353 6.03 -11.46 -12.53
C LEU A 353 5.62 -12.52 -13.55
N LYS A 354 4.60 -12.22 -14.35
CA LYS A 354 4.12 -13.10 -15.40
C LYS A 354 4.01 -12.35 -16.71
N GLU A 355 4.49 -13.00 -17.77
CA GLU A 355 4.30 -12.62 -19.17
C GLU A 355 3.82 -13.87 -19.91
N ALA A 356 3.09 -13.69 -21.00
CA ALA A 356 2.69 -14.81 -21.83
C ALA A 356 2.95 -14.53 -23.31
N ILE A 357 3.26 -15.60 -24.04
CA ILE A 357 3.34 -15.60 -25.49
C ILE A 357 2.06 -16.20 -26.03
N VAL A 358 1.39 -15.47 -26.91
CA VAL A 358 0.16 -15.88 -27.57
C VAL A 358 0.49 -16.25 -29.00
N ALA A 359 0.13 -17.48 -29.40
CA ALA A 359 0.21 -17.96 -30.76
C ALA A 359 -1.21 -18.18 -31.31
N VAL A 360 -1.54 -17.45 -32.37
CA VAL A 360 -2.87 -17.46 -33.00
C VAL A 360 -2.74 -18.05 -34.40
N PRO A 361 -3.35 -19.22 -34.69
CA PRO A 361 -3.38 -19.76 -36.04
C PRO A 361 -4.31 -18.92 -36.93
N TYR A 362 -3.88 -18.66 -38.15
CA TYR A 362 -4.68 -17.97 -39.16
C TYR A 362 -4.42 -18.55 -40.56
N ILE A 363 -5.40 -18.39 -41.43
CA ILE A 363 -5.36 -18.79 -42.83
C ILE A 363 -5.29 -17.53 -43.69
N LEU A 364 -4.52 -17.57 -44.77
CA LEU A 364 -4.48 -16.48 -45.75
C LEU A 364 -5.60 -16.68 -46.78
N GLU A 365 -6.58 -15.79 -46.78
CA GLU A 365 -7.56 -15.72 -47.86
C GLU A 365 -7.12 -14.67 -48.89
N VAL A 366 -7.07 -15.07 -50.16
CA VAL A 366 -6.97 -14.14 -51.28
C VAL A 366 -8.39 -13.64 -51.53
N GLY A 367 -8.66 -12.36 -51.26
CA GLY A 367 -9.98 -11.81 -51.51
C GLY A 367 -10.35 -11.92 -52.99
N ASP A 368 -11.60 -12.30 -53.28
CA ASP A 368 -12.22 -12.12 -54.59
C ASP A 368 -12.38 -10.61 -54.84
N MET A 369 -11.32 -9.97 -55.33
CA MET A 369 -11.40 -8.59 -55.81
C MET A 369 -12.10 -8.55 -57.16
N ASP A 370 -13.04 -7.61 -57.29
CA ASP A 370 -13.59 -7.23 -58.59
C ASP A 370 -12.46 -6.86 -59.56
N SER A 371 -12.59 -7.33 -60.80
CA SER A 371 -11.59 -7.23 -61.87
C SER A 371 -11.11 -5.79 -62.16
N THR A 372 -11.91 -4.79 -61.79
CA THR A 372 -11.62 -3.36 -61.97
C THR A 372 -10.69 -2.77 -60.89
N GLU A 373 -10.74 -3.25 -59.65
CA GLU A 373 -9.85 -2.82 -58.55
C GLU A 373 -8.43 -3.39 -58.72
N ARG A 374 -8.33 -4.59 -59.30
CA ARG A 374 -7.08 -5.31 -59.56
C ARG A 374 -6.09 -4.56 -60.47
N SER A 375 -6.60 -3.67 -61.33
CA SER A 375 -5.78 -2.89 -62.27
C SER A 375 -5.17 -1.62 -61.66
N ARG A 376 -5.56 -1.23 -60.44
CA ARG A 376 -5.13 0.04 -59.81
C ARG A 376 -4.04 -0.12 -58.75
N MET A 377 -3.71 -1.34 -58.34
CA MET A 377 -2.69 -1.62 -57.33
C MET A 377 -1.42 -2.19 -57.96
N SER A 378 -0.28 -1.57 -57.65
CA SER A 378 1.06 -2.02 -58.04
C SER A 378 1.36 -3.42 -57.47
N ASN A 379 2.14 -4.21 -58.22
CA ASN A 379 2.39 -5.66 -58.15
C ASN A 379 2.99 -6.24 -56.84
N THR A 380 2.63 -5.78 -55.63
CA THR A 380 3.20 -6.37 -54.40
C THR A 380 2.24 -6.57 -53.22
N LEU A 381 0.96 -6.20 -53.31
CA LEU A 381 -0.04 -6.52 -52.28
C LEU A 381 -1.39 -6.87 -52.92
N ALA A 382 -1.53 -8.05 -53.52
CA ALA A 382 -2.85 -8.66 -53.59
C ALA A 382 -3.32 -8.80 -52.13
N ALA A 383 -4.41 -8.11 -51.75
CA ALA A 383 -4.86 -7.99 -50.37
C ALA A 383 -5.16 -9.38 -49.79
N THR A 384 -4.17 -9.95 -49.11
CA THR A 384 -4.30 -11.20 -48.38
C THR A 384 -4.87 -10.87 -47.01
N LYS A 385 -6.09 -11.32 -46.75
CA LYS A 385 -6.76 -11.11 -45.45
C LYS A 385 -6.40 -12.29 -44.54
N LYS A 386 -6.06 -11.99 -43.29
CA LYS A 386 -5.91 -13.02 -42.25
C LYS A 386 -7.31 -13.42 -41.79
N LYS A 387 -7.64 -14.70 -41.91
CA LYS A 387 -8.82 -15.30 -41.32
C LYS A 387 -8.40 -16.15 -40.12
N PHE A 388 -8.91 -15.79 -38.95
CA PHE A 388 -8.65 -16.54 -37.72
C PHE A 388 -9.60 -17.74 -37.64
N ILE A 389 -9.16 -18.78 -36.94
CA ILE A 389 -10.00 -19.96 -36.67
C ILE A 389 -10.87 -19.62 -35.47
N GLU A 390 -12.19 -19.73 -35.63
CA GLU A 390 -13.18 -19.41 -34.62
C GLU A 390 -13.45 -20.62 -33.70
N ILE A 391 -13.67 -20.35 -32.43
CA ILE A 391 -14.21 -21.31 -31.46
C ILE A 391 -15.73 -21.16 -31.51
N SER A 392 -16.45 -22.26 -31.74
CA SER A 392 -17.92 -22.19 -31.79
C SER A 392 -18.52 -21.65 -30.48
N GLN A 393 -19.58 -20.85 -30.61
CA GLN A 393 -20.21 -20.15 -29.49
C GLN A 393 -20.75 -21.10 -28.41
N GLU A 394 -21.19 -22.30 -28.79
CA GLU A 394 -21.64 -23.34 -27.87
C GLU A 394 -20.50 -23.82 -26.96
N ARG A 395 -19.32 -24.05 -27.52
CA ARG A 395 -18.12 -24.46 -26.76
C ARG A 395 -17.64 -23.33 -25.86
N PHE A 396 -17.60 -22.12 -26.39
CA PHE A 396 -17.22 -20.93 -25.61
C PHE A 396 -18.14 -20.72 -24.41
N SER A 397 -19.47 -20.76 -24.61
CA SER A 397 -20.45 -20.60 -23.54
C SER A 397 -20.39 -21.74 -22.50
N ALA A 398 -20.16 -22.98 -22.93
CA ALA A 398 -19.95 -24.11 -22.02
C ALA A 398 -18.67 -23.96 -21.18
N ALA A 399 -17.62 -23.32 -21.68
CA ALA A 399 -16.35 -23.14 -20.98
C ALA A 399 -16.29 -21.91 -20.04
N ARG A 400 -17.29 -21.02 -20.06
CA ARG A 400 -17.30 -19.79 -19.22
C ARG A 400 -17.32 -20.10 -17.73
N ALA A 401 -16.71 -19.23 -16.93
CA ALA A 401 -16.73 -19.37 -15.47
C ALA A 401 -18.15 -19.38 -14.88
N ALA A 402 -19.09 -18.66 -15.49
CA ALA A 402 -20.49 -18.57 -15.05
C ALA A 402 -21.28 -19.89 -15.20
N THR A 403 -20.82 -20.83 -16.03
CA THR A 403 -21.50 -22.10 -16.27
C THR A 403 -20.92 -23.26 -15.47
N ARG A 404 -19.87 -23.04 -14.66
CA ARG A 404 -19.32 -24.06 -13.73
C ARG A 404 -20.40 -24.57 -12.77
N GLY A 405 -20.48 -25.89 -12.58
CA GLY A 405 -21.52 -26.53 -11.76
C GLY A 405 -22.82 -26.84 -12.52
N SER A 406 -22.87 -26.57 -13.84
CA SER A 406 -23.95 -27.01 -14.73
C SER A 406 -23.54 -28.25 -15.52
N LEU A 407 -24.51 -29.01 -16.02
CA LEU A 407 -24.27 -30.21 -16.86
C LEU A 407 -23.37 -29.91 -18.07
N ALA A 408 -23.53 -28.74 -18.69
CA ALA A 408 -22.68 -28.31 -19.82
C ALA A 408 -21.32 -27.79 -19.35
N GLY A 409 -21.28 -27.00 -18.28
CA GLY A 409 -20.04 -26.42 -17.74
C GLY A 409 -19.16 -27.39 -16.97
N ASP A 410 -19.59 -28.63 -16.75
CA ASP A 410 -18.81 -29.71 -16.14
C ASP A 410 -18.49 -30.86 -17.12
N SER A 411 -18.93 -30.75 -18.38
CA SER A 411 -18.70 -31.76 -19.42
C SER A 411 -17.52 -31.40 -20.34
N LEU A 412 -16.59 -32.34 -20.50
CA LEU A 412 -15.48 -32.24 -21.48
C LEU A 412 -15.97 -32.45 -22.92
N ASP A 413 -17.09 -33.16 -23.09
CA ASP A 413 -17.76 -33.31 -24.39
C ASP A 413 -18.44 -32.01 -24.82
N ALA A 414 -18.74 -31.11 -23.87
CA ALA A 414 -19.34 -29.80 -24.10
C ALA A 414 -18.30 -28.72 -24.39
N ALA A 415 -17.12 -28.77 -23.76
CA ALA A 415 -15.94 -28.00 -24.15
C ALA A 415 -14.69 -28.68 -23.59
N GLY A 416 -13.74 -28.95 -24.47
CA GLY A 416 -12.50 -29.65 -24.16
C GLY A 416 -11.58 -28.86 -23.23
N GLU A 417 -10.52 -29.53 -22.79
CA GLU A 417 -9.59 -28.97 -21.80
C GLU A 417 -8.85 -27.74 -22.34
N SER A 418 -8.46 -27.77 -23.62
CA SER A 418 -7.66 -26.70 -24.22
C SER A 418 -8.40 -25.36 -24.29
N ILE A 419 -9.71 -25.38 -24.59
CA ILE A 419 -10.57 -24.18 -24.61
C ILE A 419 -10.69 -23.59 -23.20
N ARG A 420 -10.93 -24.45 -22.20
CA ARG A 420 -11.05 -24.02 -20.79
C ARG A 420 -9.75 -23.40 -20.28
N LEU A 421 -8.62 -24.02 -20.59
CA LEU A 421 -7.30 -23.53 -20.20
C LEU A 421 -7.00 -22.18 -20.85
N LEU A 422 -7.39 -21.98 -22.12
CA LEU A 422 -7.29 -20.68 -22.80
C LEU A 422 -8.07 -19.61 -22.03
N LEU A 423 -9.35 -19.84 -21.74
CA LEU A 423 -10.18 -18.85 -21.02
C LEU A 423 -9.61 -18.51 -19.63
N GLN A 424 -9.11 -19.52 -18.92
CA GLN A 424 -8.48 -19.31 -17.62
C GLN A 424 -7.22 -18.45 -17.71
N LYS A 425 -6.44 -18.58 -18.79
CA LYS A 425 -5.25 -17.77 -19.04
C LYS A 425 -5.62 -16.35 -19.47
N MET A 426 -6.58 -16.18 -20.38
CA MET A 426 -7.03 -14.85 -20.84
C MET A 426 -7.45 -13.92 -19.70
N ASP A 427 -8.05 -14.47 -18.64
CA ASP A 427 -8.45 -13.69 -17.47
C ASP A 427 -7.27 -12.98 -16.77
N ARG A 428 -6.05 -13.54 -16.86
CA ARG A 428 -4.84 -13.04 -16.19
C ARG A 428 -4.05 -12.00 -16.99
N TYR A 429 -4.27 -11.84 -18.30
CA TYR A 429 -3.42 -11.03 -19.18
C TYR A 429 -4.21 -9.96 -19.94
N VAL A 430 -3.57 -8.82 -20.20
CA VAL A 430 -4.12 -7.77 -21.07
C VAL A 430 -3.91 -8.20 -22.52
N LEU A 431 -5.00 -8.46 -23.23
CA LEU A 431 -5.01 -8.81 -24.64
C LEU A 431 -5.33 -7.57 -25.49
N PRO A 432 -4.85 -7.50 -26.75
CA PRO A 432 -5.32 -6.47 -27.66
C PRO A 432 -6.85 -6.60 -27.86
N PRO A 433 -7.60 -5.50 -28.02
CA PRO A 433 -9.07 -5.53 -28.04
C PRO A 433 -9.68 -6.48 -29.07
N GLN A 434 -9.01 -6.68 -30.21
CA GLN A 434 -9.41 -7.59 -31.28
C GLN A 434 -9.17 -9.09 -30.98
N PHE A 435 -8.48 -9.40 -29.88
CA PHE A 435 -8.22 -10.76 -29.38
C PHE A 435 -8.82 -10.99 -27.99
N ASP A 436 -9.39 -9.97 -27.33
CA ASP A 436 -10.01 -10.09 -26.01
C ASP A 436 -11.52 -10.34 -26.10
N PHE A 437 -11.90 -11.50 -26.64
CA PHE A 437 -13.29 -11.93 -26.71
C PHE A 437 -13.89 -12.33 -25.35
N LEU A 438 -13.12 -12.26 -24.26
CA LEU A 438 -13.63 -12.49 -22.91
C LEU A 438 -14.22 -11.21 -22.30
N SER A 439 -13.60 -10.07 -22.58
CA SER A 439 -14.06 -8.76 -22.11
C SER A 439 -14.81 -7.96 -23.19
N ASN A 440 -14.71 -8.35 -24.46
CA ASN A 440 -15.36 -7.71 -25.60
C ASN A 440 -16.36 -8.64 -26.28
N ASP A 441 -17.66 -8.45 -26.00
CA ASP A 441 -18.73 -9.26 -26.60
C ASP A 441 -18.92 -9.02 -28.11
N SER A 442 -18.27 -7.98 -28.68
CA SER A 442 -18.30 -7.70 -30.13
C SER A 442 -17.27 -8.49 -30.95
N VAL A 443 -16.43 -9.29 -30.30
CA VAL A 443 -15.38 -10.09 -30.95
C VAL A 443 -15.72 -11.56 -30.83
N ASP A 444 -15.76 -12.26 -31.97
CA ASP A 444 -16.02 -13.69 -31.99
C ASP A 444 -14.89 -14.47 -31.28
N PRO A 445 -15.21 -15.53 -30.52
CA PRO A 445 -14.20 -16.37 -29.88
C PRO A 445 -13.26 -16.99 -30.92
N ILE A 446 -11.95 -16.86 -30.72
CA ILE A 446 -10.94 -17.34 -31.65
C ILE A 446 -9.91 -18.23 -30.97
N VAL A 447 -9.37 -19.17 -31.75
CA VAL A 447 -8.37 -20.12 -31.29
C VAL A 447 -7.07 -19.39 -30.97
N MET A 448 -6.58 -19.57 -29.75
CA MET A 448 -5.30 -19.02 -29.30
C MET A 448 -4.60 -20.02 -28.38
N TYR A 449 -3.27 -20.07 -28.45
CA TYR A 449 -2.44 -20.80 -27.51
C TYR A 449 -1.62 -19.82 -26.69
N MET A 450 -1.79 -19.86 -25.36
CA MET A 450 -1.09 -18.98 -24.43
C MET A 450 -0.05 -19.77 -23.63
N PHE A 451 1.21 -19.37 -23.73
CA PHE A 451 2.36 -19.95 -23.02
C PHE A 451 2.82 -18.96 -21.94
N GLU A 452 2.69 -19.33 -20.67
CA GLU A 452 3.01 -18.45 -19.54
C GLU A 452 4.45 -18.66 -19.08
N PHE A 453 5.15 -17.56 -18.84
CA PHE A 453 6.48 -17.53 -18.25
C PHE A 453 6.41 -16.78 -16.94
N GLU A 454 7.19 -17.22 -15.95
CA GLU A 454 7.23 -16.62 -14.62
C GLU A 454 8.65 -16.20 -14.27
N TYR A 455 8.77 -15.02 -13.65
CA TYR A 455 10.01 -14.51 -13.09
C TYR A 455 9.79 -14.10 -11.64
N LYS A 456 10.51 -14.73 -10.72
CA LYS A 456 10.36 -14.48 -9.28
C LYS A 456 11.40 -13.47 -8.79
N LEU A 457 10.92 -12.32 -8.32
CA LEU A 457 11.69 -11.34 -7.57
C LEU A 457 11.63 -11.71 -6.09
N ASP A 458 12.78 -11.76 -5.41
CA ASP A 458 12.81 -11.89 -3.96
C ASP A 458 12.80 -10.52 -3.26
N LYS A 459 12.79 -10.54 -1.92
CA LYS A 459 12.73 -9.34 -1.09
C LYS A 459 13.87 -8.34 -1.36
N ASP A 460 15.08 -8.82 -1.64
CA ASP A 460 16.22 -7.95 -1.94
C ASP A 460 16.04 -7.29 -3.30
N ASP A 461 15.63 -8.05 -4.32
CA ASP A 461 15.37 -7.50 -5.66
C ASP A 461 14.26 -6.44 -5.61
N LEU A 462 13.22 -6.67 -4.80
CA LEU A 462 12.18 -5.67 -4.55
C LEU A 462 12.73 -4.42 -3.85
N SER A 463 13.61 -4.59 -2.86
CA SER A 463 14.24 -3.45 -2.18
C SER A 463 15.10 -2.60 -3.13
N TYR A 464 15.67 -3.21 -4.17
CA TYR A 464 16.47 -2.50 -5.18
C TYR A 464 15.54 -1.69 -6.10
N ILE A 465 14.46 -2.32 -6.58
CA ILE A 465 13.46 -1.65 -7.44
C ILE A 465 12.88 -0.41 -6.74
N TRP A 466 12.50 -0.52 -5.47
CA TRP A 466 11.95 0.61 -4.69
C TRP A 466 12.96 1.75 -4.48
N GLN A 467 14.25 1.46 -4.60
CA GLN A 467 15.33 2.43 -4.55
C GLN A 467 15.83 2.84 -5.95
N ASN A 468 15.05 2.55 -6.99
CA ASN A 468 15.37 2.86 -8.39
C ASN A 468 16.67 2.20 -8.89
N LEU A 469 16.94 0.98 -8.43
CA LEU A 469 18.07 0.15 -8.85
C LEU A 469 17.56 -1.12 -9.54
N ALA A 470 18.30 -1.60 -10.54
CA ALA A 470 17.97 -2.84 -11.22
C ALA A 470 18.09 -4.05 -10.26
N PRO A 471 17.22 -5.06 -10.37
CA PRO A 471 17.35 -6.33 -9.66
C PRO A 471 18.72 -6.98 -9.87
N ARG A 472 19.21 -7.79 -8.93
CA ARG A 472 20.59 -8.30 -8.96
C ARG A 472 20.93 -9.06 -10.24
N ASN A 473 19.99 -9.84 -10.76
CA ASN A 473 20.17 -10.73 -11.91
C ASN A 473 19.61 -10.17 -13.23
N TYR A 474 19.39 -8.85 -13.35
CA TYR A 474 18.76 -8.24 -14.54
C TYR A 474 19.49 -8.47 -15.88
N LYS A 475 20.76 -8.88 -15.87
CA LYS A 475 21.56 -9.20 -17.07
C LYS A 475 21.67 -10.70 -17.37
N LYS A 476 21.13 -11.55 -16.50
CA LYS A 476 21.25 -13.00 -16.64
C LYS A 476 20.11 -13.52 -17.52
N MET A 477 20.46 -14.16 -18.62
CA MET A 477 19.49 -14.82 -19.52
C MET A 477 19.37 -16.30 -19.17
N GLU A 478 18.15 -16.82 -19.14
CA GLU A 478 17.85 -18.24 -18.92
C GLU A 478 16.90 -18.73 -20.01
N PHE A 479 17.15 -19.94 -20.52
CA PHE A 479 16.26 -20.58 -21.49
C PHE A 479 15.18 -21.37 -20.75
N GLN A 480 13.93 -21.16 -21.13
CA GLN A 480 12.78 -21.90 -20.63
C GLN A 480 11.99 -22.48 -21.80
N VAL A 481 11.38 -23.64 -21.59
CA VAL A 481 10.54 -24.32 -22.57
C VAL A 481 9.13 -24.44 -22.01
N GLN A 482 8.15 -24.07 -22.83
CA GLN A 482 6.73 -24.25 -22.56
C GLN A 482 6.13 -24.98 -23.75
N SER A 483 5.21 -25.91 -23.50
CA SER A 483 4.56 -26.70 -24.53
C SER A 483 3.13 -27.01 -24.13
N THR A 484 2.28 -27.21 -25.13
CA THR A 484 0.88 -27.59 -24.97
C THR A 484 0.53 -28.59 -26.06
N ALA A 485 -0.26 -29.60 -25.72
CA ALA A 485 -0.73 -30.62 -26.64
C ALA A 485 -2.18 -30.96 -26.30
N HIS A 486 -2.99 -31.22 -27.32
CA HIS A 486 -4.35 -31.73 -27.19
C HIS A 486 -4.66 -32.56 -28.43
N ASP A 487 -5.68 -33.41 -28.34
CA ASP A 487 -6.13 -34.21 -29.47
C ASP A 487 -6.88 -33.33 -30.49
N LEU A 488 -6.86 -33.74 -31.77
CA LEU A 488 -7.52 -33.01 -32.85
C LEU A 488 -9.03 -33.31 -32.93
N MET A 489 -9.73 -33.12 -31.80
CA MET A 489 -11.16 -33.37 -31.65
C MET A 489 -11.99 -32.09 -31.82
N ASN A 490 -13.28 -32.22 -32.17
CA ASN A 490 -14.18 -31.09 -32.36
C ASN A 490 -14.56 -30.33 -31.06
N THR A 491 -14.13 -30.84 -29.91
CA THR A 491 -14.28 -30.24 -28.59
C THR A 491 -13.07 -29.41 -28.18
N GLU A 492 -11.95 -29.54 -28.87
CA GLU A 492 -10.68 -28.88 -28.56
C GLU A 492 -10.44 -27.63 -29.44
N LEU A 493 -9.34 -26.91 -29.20
CA LEU A 493 -8.98 -25.68 -29.91
C LEU A 493 -8.79 -25.87 -31.43
N LEU A 494 -8.23 -26.99 -31.86
CA LEU A 494 -8.09 -27.35 -33.27
C LEU A 494 -8.60 -28.78 -33.49
N TYR A 495 -9.23 -29.02 -34.64
CA TYR A 495 -9.64 -30.34 -35.10
C TYR A 495 -9.05 -30.68 -36.46
N GLU A 496 -9.13 -31.94 -36.87
CA GLU A 496 -8.46 -32.50 -38.06
C GLU A 496 -8.63 -31.63 -39.32
N ASN A 497 -9.86 -31.25 -39.66
CA ASN A 497 -10.10 -30.48 -40.88
C ASN A 497 -9.47 -29.07 -40.85
N ASN A 498 -9.25 -28.47 -39.67
CA ASN A 498 -8.54 -27.19 -39.61
C ASN A 498 -7.14 -27.29 -40.20
N LEU A 499 -6.49 -28.45 -40.06
CA LEU A 499 -5.14 -28.69 -40.55
C LEU A 499 -5.15 -29.26 -41.96
N MET A 500 -6.03 -30.22 -42.23
CA MET A 500 -6.07 -30.94 -43.52
C MET A 500 -6.59 -30.08 -44.67
N ASP A 501 -7.56 -29.19 -44.40
CA ASP A 501 -8.19 -28.37 -45.45
C ASP A 501 -7.39 -27.08 -45.74
N ASN A 502 -6.35 -26.78 -44.96
CA ASN A 502 -5.68 -25.49 -44.97
C ASN A 502 -4.16 -25.59 -45.11
N GLU A 503 -3.68 -25.82 -46.33
CA GLU A 503 -2.24 -25.87 -46.65
C GLU A 503 -1.48 -24.56 -46.33
N ASN A 504 -2.20 -23.44 -46.21
CA ASN A 504 -1.64 -22.10 -45.93
C ASN A 504 -1.83 -21.66 -44.48
N LEU A 505 -1.98 -22.58 -43.52
CA LEU A 505 -2.03 -22.27 -42.10
C LEU A 505 -0.72 -21.58 -41.67
N ARG A 506 -0.84 -20.42 -41.02
CA ARG A 506 0.27 -19.66 -40.44
C ARG A 506 -0.03 -19.28 -39.01
N TRP A 507 1.02 -18.86 -38.30
CA TRP A 507 0.94 -18.46 -36.91
C TRP A 507 1.25 -16.97 -36.76
N MET A 508 0.43 -16.28 -35.98
CA MET A 508 0.72 -14.95 -35.49
C MET A 508 1.13 -15.07 -34.03
N VAL A 509 2.34 -14.60 -33.71
CA VAL A 509 2.90 -14.71 -32.36
C VAL A 509 3.12 -13.31 -31.80
N PHE A 510 2.60 -13.06 -30.61
CA PHE A 510 2.81 -11.80 -29.90
C PHE A 510 2.91 -12.05 -28.39
N LYS A 511 3.42 -11.05 -27.66
CA LYS A 511 3.56 -11.09 -26.21
C LYS A 511 2.45 -10.29 -25.54
N VAL A 512 1.99 -10.75 -24.38
CA VAL A 512 1.05 -10.06 -23.50
C VAL A 512 1.57 -9.98 -22.08
N HIS A 513 1.15 -8.92 -21.38
CA HIS A 513 1.54 -8.62 -20.01
C HIS A 513 0.40 -9.00 -19.06
N GLN A 514 0.72 -9.44 -17.84
CA GLN A 514 -0.29 -9.72 -16.83
C GLN A 514 -1.10 -8.46 -16.49
N LYS A 515 -2.37 -8.64 -16.12
CA LYS A 515 -3.25 -7.54 -15.69
C LYS A 515 -2.82 -6.98 -14.33
N SER A 516 -2.85 -5.67 -14.21
CA SER A 516 -2.58 -4.94 -12.96
C SER A 516 -3.87 -4.61 -12.20
N GLN A 517 -3.70 -4.17 -10.96
CA GLN A 517 -4.77 -3.53 -10.21
C GLN A 517 -5.00 -2.12 -10.77
N THR A 518 -6.25 -1.77 -11.04
CA THR A 518 -6.61 -0.56 -11.78
C THR A 518 -7.19 0.55 -10.91
N ASP A 519 -7.87 0.21 -9.80
CA ASP A 519 -8.49 1.18 -8.91
C ASP A 519 -7.92 1.11 -7.48
N TYR A 520 -7.56 2.29 -6.96
CA TYR A 520 -7.16 2.49 -5.57
C TYR A 520 -8.27 2.08 -4.59
N PHE A 521 -9.53 2.38 -4.91
CA PHE A 521 -10.65 2.13 -4.00
C PHE A 521 -10.99 0.66 -3.83
N ASP A 522 -10.48 -0.22 -4.70
CA ASP A 522 -10.58 -1.67 -4.53
C ASP A 522 -9.68 -2.18 -3.41
N GLN A 523 -8.66 -1.40 -3.00
CA GLN A 523 -7.75 -1.72 -1.89
C GLN A 523 -8.12 -1.01 -0.58
N VAL A 524 -9.09 -0.10 -0.61
CA VAL A 524 -9.47 0.70 0.57
C VAL A 524 -10.79 0.27 1.15
N VAL A 525 -10.78 -0.04 2.45
CA VAL A 525 -12.00 -0.39 3.17
C VAL A 525 -12.91 0.84 3.31
N PRO A 526 -14.22 0.72 2.99
CA PRO A 526 -15.19 1.80 3.18
C PRO A 526 -15.20 2.35 4.61
N GLN A 527 -15.25 3.68 4.75
CA GLN A 527 -15.28 4.35 6.05
C GLN A 527 -16.71 4.56 6.55
N ALA A 528 -16.95 4.38 7.84
CA ALA A 528 -18.21 4.72 8.50
C ALA A 528 -18.62 6.18 8.19
N ASN A 529 -19.93 6.46 8.12
CA ASN A 529 -20.52 7.76 7.80
C ASN A 529 -20.22 8.36 6.40
N THR A 530 -19.50 7.67 5.53
CA THR A 530 -19.42 8.09 4.12
C THR A 530 -20.72 7.69 3.43
N ALA A 531 -21.39 8.61 2.72
CA ALA A 531 -22.67 8.39 2.03
C ALA A 531 -22.67 7.28 0.94
N GLY A 532 -21.55 6.55 0.76
CA GLY A 532 -21.43 5.34 -0.05
C GLY A 532 -21.49 4.03 0.75
N GLY A 533 -21.66 4.06 2.07
CA GLY A 533 -21.73 2.86 2.94
C GLY A 533 -22.94 1.94 2.69
N ASN A 534 -23.87 2.35 1.84
CA ASN A 534 -25.00 1.56 1.34
C ASN A 534 -24.99 1.39 -0.20
N ALA A 535 -23.83 1.58 -0.86
CA ALA A 535 -23.69 1.46 -2.32
C ALA A 535 -22.69 0.36 -2.77
N THR A 536 -22.47 -0.64 -1.93
CA THR A 536 -21.91 -1.94 -2.35
C THR A 536 -22.81 -3.03 -1.80
N PHE A 537 -24.01 -3.09 -2.35
CA PHE A 537 -24.85 -4.27 -2.29
C PHE A 537 -24.09 -5.43 -2.96
N ASP A 538 -24.07 -6.58 -2.28
CA ASP A 538 -23.60 -7.87 -2.77
C ASP A 538 -23.69 -8.03 -4.29
N LEU A 539 -22.54 -8.09 -4.95
CA LEU A 539 -22.42 -8.78 -6.23
C LEU A 539 -21.31 -9.83 -6.09
N PRO A 540 -21.63 -11.13 -6.15
CA PRO A 540 -20.61 -12.17 -6.18
C PRO A 540 -19.94 -12.16 -7.56
N GLY A 541 -18.70 -11.69 -7.62
CA GLY A 541 -17.88 -11.72 -8.84
C GLY A 541 -16.54 -11.00 -8.65
N PRO A 542 -15.49 -11.34 -9.43
CA PRO A 542 -14.24 -10.60 -9.41
C PRO A 542 -14.50 -9.13 -9.72
N LEU A 543 -14.08 -8.27 -8.80
CA LEU A 543 -14.26 -6.82 -8.83
C LEU A 543 -13.70 -6.22 -10.12
N HIS A 544 -14.60 -5.83 -11.02
CA HIS A 544 -14.42 -4.76 -11.99
C HIS A 544 -15.74 -4.02 -12.02
N ASN A 545 -15.83 -2.86 -11.35
CA ASN A 545 -16.64 -1.70 -11.78
C ASN A 545 -16.77 -0.66 -10.66
N ARG A 546 -15.71 0.13 -10.47
CA ARG A 546 -15.82 1.53 -10.05
C ARG A 546 -15.36 2.50 -11.14
N ILE A 547 -15.66 2.17 -12.40
CA ILE A 547 -15.82 3.15 -13.47
C ILE A 547 -17.24 2.99 -14.00
N SER A 548 -18.21 3.47 -13.24
CA SER A 548 -19.63 3.41 -13.62
C SER A 548 -20.42 4.61 -13.13
N GLN A 549 -19.76 5.76 -12.97
CA GLN A 549 -20.45 7.05 -12.84
C GLN A 549 -20.59 7.79 -14.18
N ASN A 550 -20.18 7.16 -15.30
CA ASN A 550 -20.57 7.57 -16.66
C ASN A 550 -21.57 6.58 -17.31
N ARG A 551 -22.23 5.71 -16.54
CA ARG A 551 -23.23 4.75 -17.04
C ARG A 551 -24.60 5.42 -17.28
N ALA A 552 -24.62 6.39 -18.17
CA ALA A 552 -25.84 6.96 -18.73
C ALA A 552 -25.94 6.83 -20.25
N ASP A 553 -24.97 6.19 -20.92
CA ASP A 553 -25.05 5.86 -22.35
C ASP A 553 -24.87 4.36 -22.54
N GLY A 554 -25.88 3.70 -23.12
CA GLY A 554 -25.95 2.26 -23.34
C GLY A 554 -25.07 1.77 -24.49
N ASN A 555 -23.76 2.05 -24.44
CA ASN A 555 -22.77 1.43 -25.32
C ASN A 555 -22.04 0.30 -24.58
N ASP A 556 -21.88 -0.83 -25.27
CA ASP A 556 -20.99 -1.96 -24.93
C ASP A 556 -19.51 -1.51 -24.94
N ASP A 557 -19.14 -0.59 -24.06
CA ASP A 557 -17.79 -0.01 -24.03
C ASP A 557 -16.82 -0.93 -23.28
N TYR A 558 -16.06 -1.70 -24.07
CA TYR A 558 -14.82 -2.35 -23.66
C TYR A 558 -13.94 -1.38 -22.85
N ASN A 559 -13.77 -1.67 -21.56
CA ASN A 559 -13.15 -0.72 -20.63
C ASN A 559 -11.62 -0.78 -20.74
N ILE A 560 -11.03 0.19 -21.45
CA ILE A 560 -9.58 0.34 -21.58
C ILE A 560 -9.03 1.01 -20.32
N SER A 561 -8.19 0.31 -19.57
CA SER A 561 -7.49 0.84 -18.39
C SER A 561 -5.97 0.79 -18.55
N PHE A 562 -5.26 1.65 -17.82
CA PHE A 562 -3.80 1.57 -17.72
C PHE A 562 -3.36 0.30 -16.99
N ASN A 563 -2.33 -0.39 -17.50
CA ASN A 563 -1.79 -1.62 -16.93
C ASN A 563 -0.43 -1.38 -16.21
N TRP A 564 -0.36 -0.31 -15.42
CA TRP A 564 0.82 -0.01 -14.59
C TRP A 564 0.89 -0.98 -13.39
N PRO A 565 2.07 -1.55 -13.05
CA PRO A 565 3.40 -1.31 -13.64
C PRO A 565 3.81 -2.31 -14.73
N TYR A 566 2.97 -3.28 -15.08
CA TYR A 566 3.38 -4.44 -15.86
C TYR A 566 3.70 -4.14 -17.33
N ASP A 567 3.14 -3.07 -17.90
CA ASP A 567 3.51 -2.60 -19.24
C ASP A 567 4.96 -2.06 -19.32
N TYR A 568 5.55 -1.71 -18.18
CA TYR A 568 6.88 -1.11 -18.10
C TYR A 568 7.96 -2.11 -17.68
N VAL A 569 7.61 -3.40 -17.62
CA VAL A 569 8.53 -4.49 -17.30
C VAL A 569 8.38 -5.59 -18.33
N SER A 570 9.51 -6.05 -18.86
CA SER A 570 9.61 -7.15 -19.80
C SER A 570 10.75 -8.07 -19.39
N PHE A 571 10.52 -9.39 -19.37
CA PHE A 571 11.55 -10.38 -19.04
C PHE A 571 11.64 -11.53 -20.05
N VAL A 572 10.66 -11.66 -20.94
CA VAL A 572 10.72 -12.51 -22.13
C VAL A 572 11.21 -11.65 -23.31
N GLU A 573 12.47 -11.88 -23.69
CA GLU A 573 13.16 -11.15 -24.76
C GLU A 573 13.06 -11.84 -26.13
N LEU A 574 13.34 -13.15 -26.19
CA LEU A 574 13.38 -13.94 -27.43
C LEU A 574 12.58 -15.23 -27.28
N VAL A 575 11.92 -15.62 -28.36
CA VAL A 575 11.12 -16.85 -28.42
C VAL A 575 11.46 -17.63 -29.69
N LYS A 576 11.69 -18.93 -29.53
CA LYS A 576 11.67 -19.90 -30.62
C LYS A 576 10.36 -20.67 -30.55
N PHE A 577 9.57 -20.61 -31.62
CA PHE A 577 8.27 -21.29 -31.71
C PHE A 577 8.36 -22.46 -32.68
N GLU A 578 7.85 -23.62 -32.27
CA GLU A 578 7.73 -24.82 -33.09
C GLU A 578 6.33 -25.41 -32.90
N ALA A 579 5.72 -25.88 -33.98
CA ALA A 579 4.44 -26.58 -33.98
C ALA A 579 4.64 -27.94 -34.68
N GLN A 580 4.11 -29.00 -34.08
CA GLN A 580 4.23 -30.37 -34.60
C GLN A 580 2.85 -31.04 -34.59
N VAL A 581 2.57 -31.82 -35.63
CA VAL A 581 1.40 -32.71 -35.70
C VAL A 581 1.92 -34.13 -35.57
N LEU A 582 1.42 -34.86 -34.58
CA LEU A 582 1.79 -36.25 -34.32
C LEU A 582 0.68 -37.17 -34.82
N TYR A 583 1.06 -38.28 -35.45
CA TYR A 583 0.14 -39.32 -35.90
C TYR A 583 0.29 -40.54 -35.02
N GLU A 584 -0.83 -41.13 -34.61
CA GLU A 584 -0.81 -42.43 -33.94
C GLU A 584 -0.32 -43.49 -34.93
N LYS A 585 0.65 -44.32 -34.50
CA LYS A 585 1.11 -45.43 -35.34
C LYS A 585 -0.04 -46.45 -35.45
N PRO A 586 -0.41 -46.90 -36.65
CA PRO A 586 -1.44 -47.91 -36.79
C PRO A 586 -1.01 -49.19 -36.05
N GLU A 587 -1.82 -49.65 -35.11
CA GLU A 587 -1.66 -50.95 -34.47
C GLU A 587 -1.80 -52.05 -35.55
N GLY A 588 -0.67 -52.54 -36.08
CA GLY A 588 -0.72 -53.63 -37.06
C GLY A 588 0.51 -53.85 -37.95
N SER A 589 1.52 -52.99 -37.94
CA SER A 589 2.74 -53.20 -38.75
C SER A 589 3.90 -53.71 -37.90
N ALA A 590 3.89 -55.02 -37.64
CA ALA A 590 5.11 -55.75 -37.30
C ALA A 590 5.98 -55.85 -38.56
N VAL A 591 6.96 -54.95 -38.72
CA VAL A 591 8.14 -55.19 -39.57
C VAL A 591 9.38 -54.61 -38.85
N ASP A 592 10.41 -55.46 -38.79
CA ASP A 592 11.65 -55.42 -38.01
C ASP A 592 12.25 -54.06 -37.60
N ALA A 593 12.62 -54.00 -36.32
CA ALA A 593 13.48 -52.98 -35.75
C ALA A 593 14.95 -53.18 -36.16
N PRO A 594 15.70 -52.11 -36.53
CA PRO A 594 17.11 -52.03 -36.22
C PRO A 594 17.26 -51.57 -34.77
N GLN A 595 18.01 -52.34 -33.98
CA GLN A 595 18.31 -52.08 -32.58
C GLN A 595 18.76 -50.63 -32.33
N THR A 596 18.04 -49.92 -31.48
CA THR A 596 18.56 -48.75 -30.77
C THR A 596 18.64 -49.07 -29.28
N THR A 597 19.82 -48.78 -28.73
CA THR A 597 20.19 -48.92 -27.32
C THR A 597 19.28 -48.06 -26.42
N PRO A 598 19.01 -48.48 -25.18
CA PRO A 598 18.07 -47.78 -24.30
C PRO A 598 18.73 -46.55 -23.69
N VAL A 599 18.11 -45.38 -23.84
CA VAL A 599 18.37 -44.21 -22.99
C VAL A 599 17.27 -44.18 -21.93
N GLY A 600 17.70 -44.31 -20.68
CA GLY A 600 16.86 -44.52 -19.52
C GLY A 600 16.14 -43.28 -18.99
N ASP A 601 15.01 -43.58 -18.38
CA ASP A 601 14.39 -43.00 -17.19
C ASP A 601 15.05 -41.73 -16.61
N LEU A 602 14.33 -40.61 -16.70
CA LEU A 602 14.66 -39.35 -16.02
C LEU A 602 14.08 -39.39 -14.59
N SER A 603 14.81 -40.04 -13.69
CA SER A 603 14.70 -39.78 -12.26
C SER A 603 15.83 -38.85 -11.81
N THR A 604 15.45 -37.77 -11.13
CA THR A 604 16.22 -36.92 -10.22
C THR A 604 17.62 -37.41 -9.82
N THR A 605 18.64 -36.53 -9.87
CA THR A 605 19.50 -36.06 -8.75
C THR A 605 20.89 -35.62 -9.27
N GLY A 606 21.37 -34.45 -8.84
CA GLY A 606 22.76 -34.29 -8.37
C GLY A 606 23.88 -33.92 -9.36
N ALA A 607 24.30 -32.65 -9.29
CA ALA A 607 25.66 -32.12 -9.42
C ALA A 607 26.81 -33.02 -9.94
N ARG A 608 27.52 -32.55 -10.98
CA ARG A 608 28.94 -32.10 -10.90
C ARG A 608 29.50 -31.75 -12.28
N ASN A 609 30.14 -30.57 -12.33
CA ASN A 609 31.03 -30.12 -13.40
C ASN A 609 32.10 -31.17 -13.76
N ARG A 610 32.30 -31.39 -15.07
CA ARG A 610 33.62 -31.69 -15.64
C ARG A 610 33.79 -30.97 -16.98
N ARG A 611 34.75 -30.02 -16.96
CA ARG A 611 35.51 -29.53 -18.11
C ARG A 611 36.17 -30.69 -18.86
N LEU A 612 36.28 -30.52 -20.19
CA LEU A 612 37.41 -30.79 -21.11
C LEU A 612 36.89 -30.29 -22.49
N THR A 613 37.39 -29.18 -23.08
CA THR A 613 38.48 -29.13 -24.10
C THR A 613 38.30 -30.24 -25.17
N GLU A 614 38.27 -29.99 -26.48
CA GLU A 614 39.03 -29.06 -27.31
C GLU A 614 38.55 -29.19 -28.78
N GLU A 615 38.97 -28.25 -29.63
CA GLU A 615 39.07 -28.28 -31.12
C GLU A 615 37.77 -28.41 -31.94
N SER A 616 37.43 -27.54 -32.90
CA SER A 616 38.20 -26.61 -33.75
C SER A 616 37.36 -25.39 -34.16
#